data_AF-A0A7S7ZCL1-F1
#
_entry.id   AF-A0A7S7ZCL1-F1
#
_cell.length_a   1.000
_cell.length_b   1.000
_cell.length_c   1.000
_cell.angle_alpha   90.00
_cell.angle_beta   90.00
_cell.angle_gamma   90.00
#
_symmetry.space_group_name_H-M   'P 1'
#
loop_
_entity.id
_entity.type
_entity.pdbx_description
1 polymer ?
#
loop_
_entity_poly.entity_id
_entity_poly.type
_entity_poly.pdbx_seq_one_letter_code
_entity_poly.pdbx_strand_id
1 'polypeptide(L)'
;MRRRVFELRNTVLRQFAATLAVSSLVLLASFSGTSAQSGTPAPDQGKTAAQPADAAKEATAQNQRRTDEFAEAAQAINGPAGNPECVWLGRRVVRLMWRDDLDTAFRHLDLYDRFGCPGGHIQAAFRCLTRFGAQIDPKVAETLDSRVHACWINPAAQPQQAAAAASQPAAQTSGAAPGPQPAASPAPAASPSPAPQK
;
A
#
# COMPACT_ATOMS: atom_id res chain seq x y z
N MET A 1 9.24 -10.08 57.56
CA MET A 1 8.76 -10.81 56.36
C MET A 1 9.10 -10.14 55.03
N ARG A 2 9.00 -8.80 54.87
CA ARG A 2 9.26 -8.10 53.59
C ARG A 2 10.68 -8.29 53.02
N ARG A 3 11.72 -8.31 53.87
CA ARG A 3 13.13 -8.43 53.43
C ARG A 3 13.44 -9.79 52.78
N ARG A 4 12.82 -10.89 53.24
CA ARG A 4 13.02 -12.23 52.66
C ARG A 4 12.33 -12.40 51.30
N VAL A 5 11.24 -11.67 51.07
CA VAL A 5 10.52 -11.67 49.77
C VAL A 5 11.31 -10.94 48.69
N PHE A 6 12.06 -9.89 49.03
CA PHE A 6 12.92 -9.18 48.07
C PHE A 6 14.14 -10.01 47.65
N GLU A 7 14.77 -10.73 48.58
CA GLU A 7 15.90 -11.62 48.27
C GLU A 7 15.49 -12.79 47.35
N LEU A 8 14.31 -13.38 47.59
CA LEU A 8 13.76 -14.44 46.74
C LEU A 8 13.45 -13.94 45.32
N ARG A 9 12.85 -12.74 45.17
CA ARG A 9 12.59 -12.15 43.84
C ARG A 9 13.87 -11.87 43.08
N ASN A 10 14.90 -11.36 43.75
CA ASN A 10 16.19 -11.03 43.11
C ASN A 10 16.94 -12.29 42.64
N THR A 11 16.84 -13.38 43.41
CA THR A 11 17.45 -14.68 43.06
C THR A 11 16.76 -15.32 41.87
N VAL A 12 15.43 -15.29 41.83
CA VAL A 12 14.63 -15.81 40.71
C VAL A 12 14.91 -15.01 39.42
N LEU A 13 14.97 -13.67 39.50
CA LEU A 13 15.30 -12.82 38.35
C LEU A 13 16.70 -13.10 37.78
N ARG A 14 17.70 -13.33 38.63
CA ARG A 14 19.06 -13.70 38.19
C ARG A 14 19.12 -15.08 37.54
N GLN A 15 18.34 -16.04 38.03
CA GLN A 15 18.26 -17.37 37.44
C GLN A 15 17.60 -17.34 36.05
N PHE A 16 16.51 -16.58 35.89
CA PHE A 16 15.86 -16.39 34.58
C PHE A 16 16.76 -15.68 33.55
N ALA A 17 17.50 -14.66 33.98
CA ALA A 17 18.45 -13.95 33.12
C ALA A 17 19.62 -14.86 32.68
N ALA A 18 20.14 -15.69 33.59
CA ALA A 18 21.19 -16.65 33.28
C ALA A 18 20.72 -17.74 32.31
N THR A 19 19.49 -18.25 32.45
CA THR A 19 18.94 -19.25 31.51
C THR A 19 18.70 -18.67 30.11
N LEU A 20 18.21 -17.42 30.01
CA LEU A 20 17.98 -16.78 28.70
C LEU A 20 19.30 -16.48 27.95
N ALA A 21 20.36 -16.10 28.67
CA ALA A 21 21.68 -15.86 28.08
C ALA A 21 22.33 -17.14 27.54
N VAL A 22 22.16 -18.28 28.23
CA VAL A 22 22.69 -19.57 27.77
C VAL A 22 21.92 -20.09 26.55
N SER A 23 20.59 -19.96 26.53
CA SER A 23 19.78 -20.35 25.36
C SER A 23 20.09 -19.51 24.11
N SER A 24 20.35 -18.21 24.26
CA SER A 24 20.72 -17.35 23.14
C SER A 24 22.12 -17.62 22.61
N LEU A 25 23.08 -18.03 23.46
CA LEU A 25 24.42 -18.42 23.01
C LEU A 25 24.42 -19.75 22.22
N VAL A 26 23.56 -20.71 22.58
CA VAL A 26 23.40 -21.98 21.84
C VAL A 26 22.75 -21.77 20.46
N LEU A 27 21.81 -20.83 20.35
CA LEU A 27 21.18 -20.45 19.07
C LEU A 27 22.15 -19.71 18.14
N LEU A 28 23.06 -18.88 18.67
CA LEU A 28 24.08 -18.17 17.88
C LEU A 28 25.26 -19.07 17.44
N ALA A 29 25.57 -20.13 18.20
CA ALA A 29 26.59 -21.10 17.83
C ALA A 29 26.17 -22.05 16.68
N SER A 30 24.89 -22.07 16.31
CA SER A 30 24.33 -22.95 15.26
C SER A 30 24.40 -22.34 13.85
N PHE A 31 24.79 -21.07 13.70
CA PHE A 31 24.84 -20.35 12.41
C PHE A 31 26.25 -20.05 11.88
N SER A 32 27.28 -20.69 12.44
CA SER A 32 28.63 -20.66 11.87
C SER A 32 28.78 -21.77 10.83
N GLY A 33 28.28 -21.52 9.61
CA GLY A 33 28.44 -22.41 8.47
C GLY A 33 29.92 -22.66 8.17
N THR A 34 30.38 -23.86 8.49
CA THR A 34 31.68 -24.39 8.07
C THR A 34 31.58 -24.86 6.61
N SER A 35 32.37 -24.25 5.73
CA SER A 35 32.57 -24.72 4.36
C SER A 35 33.77 -25.65 4.34
N ALA A 36 33.55 -26.94 4.61
CA ALA A 36 34.49 -28.02 4.28
C ALA A 36 33.74 -29.36 4.25
N GLN A 37 33.34 -29.83 3.06
CA GLN A 37 32.89 -31.21 2.87
C GLN A 37 33.56 -31.81 1.63
N SER A 38 34.63 -32.57 1.87
CA SER A 38 35.04 -33.67 1.01
C SER A 38 34.36 -34.93 1.53
N GLY A 39 33.57 -35.61 0.69
CA GLY A 39 32.97 -36.92 0.99
C GLY A 39 31.46 -36.98 0.76
N THR A 40 31.06 -37.59 -0.36
CA THR A 40 29.73 -38.15 -0.65
C THR A 40 29.65 -39.59 -0.10
N PRO A 41 28.46 -40.16 0.20
CA PRO A 41 27.40 -40.43 -0.77
C PRO A 41 25.99 -39.91 -0.39
N ALA A 42 25.19 -39.66 -1.42
CA ALA A 42 23.75 -39.33 -1.40
C ALA A 42 22.90 -40.63 -1.53
N PRO A 43 21.55 -40.64 -1.71
CA PRO A 43 20.55 -39.54 -1.76
C PRO A 43 19.21 -39.82 -1.02
N ASP A 44 18.33 -38.82 -0.81
CA ASP A 44 17.01 -38.69 -1.50
C ASP A 44 16.11 -37.57 -0.92
N GLN A 45 15.51 -36.81 -1.85
CA GLN A 45 14.32 -35.91 -1.77
C GLN A 45 14.31 -34.75 -0.75
N GLY A 46 14.16 -33.48 -1.12
CA GLY A 46 13.60 -32.91 -2.35
C GLY A 46 12.96 -31.56 -1.98
N LYS A 47 13.77 -30.51 -1.90
CA LYS A 47 13.27 -29.13 -1.98
C LYS A 47 14.40 -28.25 -2.48
N THR A 48 14.20 -27.71 -3.68
CA THR A 48 15.08 -26.80 -4.40
C THR A 48 15.62 -25.72 -3.47
N ALA A 49 16.85 -25.91 -2.98
CA ALA A 49 17.63 -24.83 -2.41
C ALA A 49 18.03 -23.95 -3.60
N ALA A 50 17.34 -22.83 -3.77
CA ALA A 50 17.75 -21.81 -4.74
C ALA A 50 19.22 -21.47 -4.47
N GLN A 51 20.05 -21.64 -5.51
CA GLN A 51 21.49 -21.47 -5.40
C GLN A 51 21.77 -19.98 -5.11
N PRO A 52 22.76 -19.62 -4.26
CA PRO A 52 23.05 -18.22 -3.91
C PRO A 52 23.27 -17.28 -5.11
N ALA A 53 23.66 -17.84 -6.26
CA ALA A 53 23.83 -17.13 -7.52
C ALA A 53 22.51 -16.68 -8.16
N ASP A 54 21.42 -17.44 -8.00
CA ASP A 54 20.11 -17.09 -8.56
C ASP A 54 19.43 -15.96 -7.77
N ALA A 55 19.54 -15.99 -6.45
CA ALA A 55 19.06 -14.90 -5.59
C ALA A 55 19.78 -13.57 -5.85
N ALA A 56 21.09 -13.60 -6.15
CA ALA A 56 21.86 -12.42 -6.51
C ALA A 56 21.45 -11.82 -7.87
N LYS A 57 21.16 -12.69 -8.86
CA LYS A 57 20.64 -12.26 -10.17
C LYS A 57 19.26 -11.65 -10.06
N GLU A 58 18.36 -12.26 -9.29
CA GLU A 58 17.02 -11.73 -9.03
C GLU A 58 17.05 -10.39 -8.30
N ALA A 59 17.92 -10.23 -7.30
CA ALA A 59 18.09 -8.95 -6.61
C ALA A 59 18.59 -7.84 -7.54
N THR A 60 19.50 -8.18 -8.46
CA THR A 60 20.00 -7.25 -9.48
C THR A 60 18.89 -6.84 -10.45
N ALA A 61 18.12 -7.81 -10.95
CA ALA A 61 16.98 -7.55 -11.84
C ALA A 61 15.90 -6.69 -11.16
N GLN A 62 15.62 -6.94 -9.88
CA GLN A 62 14.69 -6.12 -9.10
C GLN A 62 15.22 -4.69 -8.87
N ASN A 63 16.52 -4.51 -8.69
CA ASN A 63 17.12 -3.19 -8.53
C ASN A 63 17.03 -2.38 -9.84
N GLN A 64 17.33 -3.04 -10.97
CA GLN A 64 17.16 -2.45 -12.30
C GLN A 64 15.71 -2.04 -12.53
N ARG A 65 14.76 -2.95 -12.30
CA ARG A 65 13.33 -2.64 -12.44
C ARG A 65 12.88 -1.47 -11.58
N ARG A 66 13.31 -1.38 -10.32
CA ARG A 66 12.98 -0.22 -9.47
C ARG A 66 13.56 1.07 -10.02
N THR A 67 14.77 1.02 -10.57
CA THR A 67 15.42 2.18 -11.19
C THR A 67 14.62 2.65 -12.41
N ASP A 68 14.14 1.73 -13.23
CA ASP A 68 13.28 2.02 -14.38
C ASP A 68 11.93 2.60 -13.93
N GLU A 69 11.31 2.03 -12.90
CA GLU A 69 10.06 2.54 -12.30
C GLU A 69 10.23 3.97 -11.76
N PHE A 70 11.39 4.30 -11.19
CA PHE A 70 11.66 5.68 -10.75
C PHE A 70 11.86 6.64 -11.92
N ALA A 71 12.55 6.21 -12.97
CA ALA A 71 12.73 7.02 -14.18
C ALA A 71 11.37 7.30 -14.86
N GLU A 72 10.51 6.29 -14.96
CA GLU A 72 9.14 6.43 -15.47
C GLU A 72 8.34 7.44 -14.63
N ALA A 73 8.38 7.31 -13.30
CA ALA A 73 7.65 8.20 -12.41
C ALA A 73 8.15 9.65 -12.48
N ALA A 74 9.46 9.87 -12.57
CA ALA A 74 10.04 11.19 -12.72
C ALA A 74 9.64 11.83 -14.07
N GLN A 75 9.45 11.05 -15.12
CA GLN A 75 9.02 11.54 -16.43
C GLN A 75 7.51 11.81 -16.51
N ALA A 76 6.69 10.96 -15.88
CA ALA A 76 5.24 11.05 -15.99
C ALA A 76 4.61 12.04 -15.01
N ILE A 77 5.26 12.30 -13.87
CA ILE A 77 4.71 13.12 -12.79
C ILE A 77 5.42 14.48 -12.74
N ASN A 78 4.66 15.55 -13.02
CA ASN A 78 5.15 16.91 -12.82
C ASN A 78 5.04 17.30 -11.34
N GLY A 79 6.18 17.39 -10.65
CA GLY A 79 6.27 17.85 -9.26
C GLY A 79 6.91 16.84 -8.30
N PRO A 80 6.94 17.12 -6.99
CA PRO A 80 7.73 16.36 -6.02
C PRO A 80 7.30 14.90 -5.86
N ALA A 81 6.08 14.53 -6.25
CA ALA A 81 5.62 13.13 -6.26
C ALA A 81 6.41 12.23 -7.23
N GLY A 82 7.07 12.81 -8.24
CA GLY A 82 7.93 12.09 -9.19
C GLY A 82 9.35 11.85 -8.69
N ASN A 83 9.76 12.48 -7.58
CA ASN A 83 11.09 12.26 -7.02
C ASN A 83 11.25 10.82 -6.51
N PRO A 84 12.44 10.21 -6.64
CA PRO A 84 12.65 8.80 -6.33
C PRO A 84 12.33 8.45 -4.86
N GLU A 85 12.64 9.34 -3.90
CA GLU A 85 12.30 9.14 -2.49
C GLU A 85 10.78 9.14 -2.25
N CYS A 86 10.05 10.02 -2.93
CA CYS A 86 8.60 10.12 -2.83
C CYS A 86 7.92 8.93 -3.49
N VAL A 87 8.41 8.47 -4.64
CA VAL A 87 7.91 7.27 -5.31
C VAL A 87 8.17 6.04 -4.45
N TRP A 88 9.39 5.89 -3.93
CA TRP A 88 9.79 4.72 -3.13
C TRP A 88 8.99 4.62 -1.82
N LEU A 89 8.96 5.70 -1.03
CA LEU A 89 8.23 5.74 0.25
C LEU A 89 6.72 5.72 0.01
N GLY A 90 6.23 6.51 -0.94
CA GLY A 90 4.80 6.65 -1.14
C GLY A 90 4.15 5.36 -1.63
N ARG A 91 4.77 4.65 -2.58
CA ARG A 91 4.31 3.33 -3.00
C ARG A 91 4.34 2.31 -1.86
N ARG A 92 5.34 2.39 -0.96
CA ARG A 92 5.39 1.55 0.24
C ARG A 92 4.20 1.84 1.18
N VAL A 93 3.93 3.11 1.47
CA VAL A 93 2.80 3.52 2.32
C VAL A 93 1.47 3.02 1.74
N VAL A 94 1.23 3.23 0.44
CA VAL A 94 0.00 2.77 -0.25
C VAL A 94 -0.16 1.25 -0.19
N ARG A 95 0.94 0.50 -0.38
CA ARG A 95 0.94 -0.97 -0.28
C ARG A 95 0.62 -1.45 1.14
N LEU A 96 1.17 -0.80 2.16
CA LEU A 96 0.92 -1.15 3.57
C LEU A 96 -0.53 -0.85 3.96
N MET A 97 -1.06 0.31 3.56
CA MET A 97 -2.47 0.65 3.77
C MET A 97 -3.41 -0.36 3.09
N TRP A 98 -3.09 -0.82 1.87
CA TRP A 98 -3.90 -1.83 1.18
C TRP A 98 -3.93 -3.18 1.91
N ARG A 99 -2.85 -3.52 2.61
CA ARG A 99 -2.72 -4.76 3.38
C ARG A 99 -3.17 -4.63 4.83
N ASP A 100 -3.83 -3.51 5.16
CA ASP A 100 -4.29 -3.17 6.51
C ASP A 100 -3.18 -3.06 7.58
N ASP A 101 -1.93 -2.83 7.18
CA ASP A 101 -0.79 -2.62 8.08
C ASP A 101 -0.60 -1.11 8.35
N LEU A 102 -1.58 -0.52 9.04
CA LEU A 102 -1.65 0.93 9.25
C LEU A 102 -0.57 1.46 10.20
N ASP A 103 -0.21 0.70 11.23
CA ASP A 103 0.84 1.09 12.18
C ASP A 103 2.19 1.26 11.47
N THR A 104 2.52 0.33 10.57
CA THR A 104 3.74 0.43 9.77
C THR A 104 3.61 1.52 8.71
N ALA A 105 2.44 1.66 8.09
CA ALA A 105 2.19 2.71 7.10
C ALA A 105 2.42 4.11 7.67
N PHE A 106 1.93 4.40 8.88
CA PHE A 106 2.10 5.71 9.52
C PHE A 106 3.55 6.07 9.80
N ARG A 107 4.40 5.10 10.16
CA ARG A 107 5.85 5.34 10.33
C ARG A 107 6.53 5.72 9.03
N HIS A 108 6.10 5.12 7.91
CA HIS A 108 6.63 5.47 6.59
C HIS A 108 6.05 6.78 6.07
N LEU A 109 4.83 7.13 6.46
CA LEU A 109 4.20 8.41 6.12
C LEU A 109 4.89 9.58 6.84
N ASP A 110 5.26 9.42 8.12
CA ASP A 110 6.08 10.43 8.82
C ASP A 110 7.41 10.68 8.10
N LEU A 111 8.08 9.61 7.65
CA LEU A 111 9.29 9.75 6.85
C LEU A 111 9.02 10.41 5.49
N TYR A 112 7.93 10.05 4.81
CA TYR A 112 7.49 10.67 3.55
C TYR A 112 7.29 12.18 3.70
N ASP A 113 6.63 12.62 4.77
CA ASP A 113 6.41 14.03 5.07
C ASP A 113 7.72 14.76 5.39
N ARG A 114 8.69 14.10 6.04
CA ARG A 114 10.02 14.67 6.32
C ARG A 114 10.83 14.95 5.05
N PHE A 115 10.62 14.19 3.98
CA PHE A 115 11.21 14.46 2.66
C PHE A 115 10.50 15.57 1.89
N GLY A 116 9.40 16.14 2.42
CA GLY A 116 8.61 17.17 1.75
C GLY A 116 7.75 16.63 0.60
N CYS A 117 7.50 15.32 0.60
CA CYS A 117 6.70 14.68 -0.43
C CYS A 117 5.19 15.02 -0.27
N PRO A 118 4.42 15.10 -1.35
CA PRO A 118 3.04 15.59 -1.30
C PRO A 118 2.04 14.54 -0.80
N GLY A 119 1.59 14.65 0.45
CA GLY A 119 0.60 13.73 1.06
C GLY A 119 -0.72 13.60 0.28
N GLY A 120 -1.10 14.63 -0.50
CA GLY A 120 -2.26 14.56 -1.40
C GLY A 120 -2.12 13.49 -2.48
N HIS A 121 -0.90 13.19 -2.93
CA HIS A 121 -0.64 12.15 -3.93
C HIS A 121 -0.85 10.75 -3.38
N ILE A 122 -0.52 10.51 -2.10
CA ILE A 122 -0.80 9.25 -1.39
C ILE A 122 -2.30 8.96 -1.40
N GLN A 123 -3.11 9.98 -1.07
CA GLN A 123 -4.57 9.84 -1.06
C GLN A 123 -5.11 9.56 -2.46
N ALA A 124 -4.59 10.23 -3.48
CA ALA A 124 -5.03 10.06 -4.85
C ALA A 124 -4.66 8.66 -5.39
N ALA A 125 -3.44 8.19 -5.13
CA ALA A 125 -2.97 6.86 -5.50
C ALA A 125 -3.76 5.75 -4.77
N PHE A 126 -4.06 5.92 -3.48
CA PHE A 126 -4.88 4.96 -2.74
C PHE A 126 -6.32 4.90 -3.26
N ARG A 127 -6.93 6.06 -3.57
CA ARG A 127 -8.25 6.12 -4.22
C ARG A 127 -8.24 5.40 -5.57
N CYS A 128 -7.21 5.58 -6.39
CA CYS A 128 -7.04 4.79 -7.60
C CYS A 128 -7.03 3.30 -7.29
N LEU A 129 -6.18 2.86 -6.35
CA LEU A 129 -6.03 1.44 -6.01
C LEU A 129 -7.35 0.78 -5.60
N THR A 130 -8.17 1.47 -4.81
CA THR A 130 -9.50 0.98 -4.39
C THR A 130 -10.46 0.72 -5.55
N ARG A 131 -10.35 1.44 -6.68
CA ARG A 131 -11.17 1.18 -7.88
C ARG A 131 -10.78 -0.13 -8.57
N PHE A 132 -9.52 -0.54 -8.44
CA PHE A 132 -8.97 -1.74 -9.04
C PHE A 132 -8.94 -2.94 -8.08
N GLY A 133 -9.55 -2.83 -6.90
CA GLY A 133 -9.46 -3.85 -5.85
C GLY A 133 -9.83 -5.27 -6.27
N ALA A 134 -10.86 -5.42 -7.11
CA ALA A 134 -11.28 -6.71 -7.65
C ALA A 134 -10.24 -7.36 -8.59
N GLN A 135 -9.24 -6.61 -9.06
CA GLN A 135 -8.21 -7.05 -10.00
C GLN A 135 -6.85 -7.30 -9.30
N ILE A 136 -6.82 -7.22 -7.96
CA ILE A 136 -5.62 -7.46 -7.14
C ILE A 136 -5.75 -8.83 -6.49
N ASP A 137 -4.77 -9.70 -6.73
CA ASP A 137 -4.72 -11.00 -6.05
C ASP A 137 -3.98 -10.84 -4.72
N PRO A 138 -4.64 -11.04 -3.56
CA PRO A 138 -3.99 -10.89 -2.26
C PRO A 138 -2.88 -11.91 -2.00
N LYS A 139 -2.80 -13.00 -2.78
CA LYS A 139 -1.77 -14.04 -2.66
C LYS A 139 -0.53 -13.72 -3.48
N VAL A 140 -0.61 -12.82 -4.46
CA VAL A 140 0.48 -12.51 -5.39
C VAL A 140 0.93 -11.06 -5.21
N ALA A 141 2.00 -10.86 -4.44
CA ALA A 141 2.56 -9.54 -4.14
C ALA A 141 2.86 -8.70 -5.40
N GLU A 142 3.28 -9.36 -6.47
CA GLU A 142 3.61 -8.72 -7.74
C GLU A 142 2.41 -8.00 -8.39
N THR A 143 1.20 -8.54 -8.23
CA THR A 143 -0.02 -7.90 -8.77
C THR A 143 -0.33 -6.59 -8.04
N LEU A 144 -0.16 -6.58 -6.72
CA LEU A 144 -0.32 -5.38 -5.92
C LEU A 144 0.75 -4.33 -6.27
N ASP A 145 2.01 -4.75 -6.40
CA ASP A 145 3.12 -3.83 -6.65
C ASP A 145 3.02 -3.12 -8.00
N SER A 146 2.63 -3.87 -9.02
CA SER A 146 2.36 -3.35 -10.36
C SER A 146 1.17 -2.39 -10.35
N ARG A 147 0.09 -2.70 -9.61
CA ARG A 147 -1.08 -1.82 -9.49
C ARG A 147 -0.80 -0.54 -8.73
N VAL A 148 -0.04 -0.64 -7.63
CA VAL A 148 0.39 0.51 -6.84
C VAL A 148 1.25 1.45 -7.69
N HIS A 149 2.17 0.89 -8.50
CA HIS A 149 2.96 1.70 -9.44
C HIS A 149 2.06 2.41 -10.47
N ALA A 150 1.19 1.67 -11.16
CA ALA A 150 0.29 2.26 -12.16
C ALA A 150 -0.60 3.37 -11.57
N CYS A 151 -1.13 3.17 -10.35
CA CYS A 151 -1.92 4.17 -9.64
C CYS A 151 -1.10 5.35 -9.10
N TRP A 152 0.21 5.16 -8.88
CA TRP A 152 1.11 6.25 -8.52
C TRP A 152 1.37 7.16 -9.73
N ILE A 153 1.64 6.56 -10.89
CA ILE A 153 1.86 7.28 -12.15
C ILE A 153 0.60 8.02 -12.59
N ASN A 154 -0.56 7.34 -12.54
CA ASN A 154 -1.84 7.90 -12.94
C ASN A 154 -2.93 7.66 -11.88
N PRO A 155 -3.06 8.54 -10.87
CA PRO A 155 -4.09 8.40 -9.82
C PRO A 155 -5.52 8.63 -10.33
N ALA A 156 -5.70 9.13 -11.56
CA ALA A 156 -7.00 9.28 -12.19
C ALA A 156 -7.44 8.02 -12.95
N ALA A 157 -6.62 6.97 -13.00
CA ALA A 157 -6.94 5.75 -13.74
C ALA A 157 -8.29 5.12 -13.31
N GLN A 158 -8.98 4.55 -14.30
CA GLN A 158 -10.28 3.91 -14.19
C GLN A 158 -10.21 2.47 -14.70
N PRO A 159 -10.94 1.51 -14.11
CA PRO A 159 -11.10 0.17 -14.67
C PRO A 159 -11.69 0.23 -16.08
N GLN A 160 -11.23 -0.64 -16.99
CA GLN A 160 -11.66 -0.64 -18.39
C GLN A 160 -13.19 -0.81 -18.55
N GLN A 161 -13.84 -1.59 -17.68
CA GLN A 161 -15.31 -1.69 -17.63
C GLN A 161 -16.01 -0.36 -17.32
N ALA A 162 -15.42 0.50 -16.48
CA ALA A 162 -15.98 1.82 -16.16
C ALA A 162 -15.75 2.82 -17.31
N ALA A 163 -14.60 2.74 -18.00
CA ALA A 163 -14.31 3.57 -19.18
C ALA A 163 -15.25 3.26 -20.37
N ALA A 164 -15.64 2.00 -20.54
CA ALA A 164 -16.62 1.59 -21.55
C ALA A 164 -18.05 2.12 -21.25
N ALA A 165 -18.44 2.20 -19.98
CA ALA A 165 -19.73 2.77 -19.58
C ALA A 165 -19.80 4.30 -19.78
N ALA A 166 -18.67 5.01 -19.64
CA ALA A 166 -18.58 6.45 -19.88
C ALA A 166 -18.49 6.84 -21.37
N SER A 167 -18.26 5.86 -22.25
CA SER A 167 -18.09 6.05 -23.69
C SER A 167 -19.34 5.70 -24.50
N GLN A 168 -20.49 5.47 -23.85
CA GLN A 168 -21.76 5.31 -24.56
C GLN A 168 -22.12 6.63 -25.28
N PRO A 169 -22.33 6.63 -26.61
CA PRO A 169 -22.84 7.80 -27.30
C PRO A 169 -24.20 8.18 -26.70
N ALA A 170 -24.40 9.47 -26.42
CA ALA A 170 -25.73 9.99 -26.15
C ALA A 170 -26.67 9.50 -27.26
N ALA A 171 -27.68 8.71 -26.90
CA ALA A 171 -28.69 8.28 -27.85
C ALA A 171 -29.29 9.53 -28.49
N GLN A 172 -29.04 9.72 -29.79
CA GLN A 172 -29.70 10.73 -30.59
C GLN A 172 -31.18 10.38 -30.62
N THR A 173 -31.99 11.14 -29.89
CA THR A 173 -33.45 11.01 -29.92
C THR A 173 -33.94 11.68 -31.21
N SER A 174 -33.85 10.97 -32.33
CA SER A 174 -34.48 11.39 -33.57
C SER A 174 -35.98 11.07 -33.51
N GLY A 175 -36.80 12.12 -33.38
CA GLY A 175 -38.16 12.17 -33.92
C GLY A 175 -39.29 11.54 -33.09
N ALA A 176 -39.80 12.28 -32.11
CA ALA A 176 -41.23 12.25 -31.80
C ALA A 176 -41.68 13.68 -31.46
N ALA A 177 -42.64 14.19 -32.22
CA ALA A 177 -43.21 15.52 -32.07
C ALA A 177 -43.68 15.77 -30.61
N PRO A 178 -43.52 16.99 -30.06
CA PRO A 178 -44.07 17.30 -28.76
C PRO A 178 -45.60 17.35 -28.86
N GLY A 179 -46.26 16.42 -28.15
CA GLY A 179 -47.68 16.56 -27.84
C GLY A 179 -47.92 17.84 -27.01
N PRO A 180 -49.11 18.46 -27.11
CA PRO A 180 -49.38 19.75 -26.50
C PRO A 180 -49.26 19.69 -24.97
N GLN A 181 -48.45 20.59 -24.40
CA GLN A 181 -48.35 20.83 -22.96
C GLN A 181 -49.70 21.28 -22.38
N PRO A 182 -50.20 20.67 -21.29
CA PRO A 182 -51.20 21.29 -20.45
C PRO A 182 -50.62 22.53 -19.78
N ALA A 183 -51.37 23.63 -19.85
CA ALA A 183 -51.00 24.92 -19.29
C ALA A 183 -50.75 24.85 -17.77
N ALA A 184 -49.74 25.61 -17.32
CA ALA A 184 -49.42 25.80 -15.91
C ALA A 184 -50.61 26.41 -15.15
N SER A 185 -50.92 25.84 -13.98
CA SER A 185 -51.79 26.48 -12.99
C SER A 185 -51.07 27.71 -12.39
N PRO A 186 -51.75 28.85 -12.21
CA PRO A 186 -51.13 30.04 -11.63
C PRO A 186 -50.90 29.88 -10.11
N ALA A 187 -49.80 30.48 -9.64
CA ALA A 187 -49.45 30.58 -8.23
C ALA A 187 -50.47 31.42 -7.44
N PRO A 188 -50.79 31.08 -6.17
CA PRO A 188 -51.57 31.95 -5.31
C PRO A 188 -50.74 33.15 -4.82
N ALA A 189 -51.36 34.32 -4.87
CA ALA A 189 -50.81 35.61 -4.49
C ALA A 189 -50.51 35.72 -2.98
N ALA A 190 -49.44 36.47 -2.67
CA ALA A 190 -49.04 36.83 -1.32
C ALA A 190 -50.11 37.69 -0.62
N SER A 191 -50.44 37.36 0.63
CA SER A 191 -51.27 38.18 1.51
C SER A 191 -50.46 39.34 2.12
N PRO A 192 -51.02 40.55 2.26
CA PRO A 192 -50.32 41.66 2.88
C PRO A 192 -50.24 41.53 4.41
N SER A 193 -49.09 41.88 4.97
CA SER A 193 -48.82 41.98 6.41
C SER A 193 -49.41 43.28 6.98
N PRO A 194 -50.04 43.28 8.17
CA PRO A 194 -50.52 44.50 8.80
C PRO A 194 -49.38 45.29 9.46
N ALA A 195 -49.50 46.63 9.41
CA ALA A 195 -48.58 47.61 9.97
C ALA A 195 -48.58 47.63 11.53
N PRO A 196 -47.48 48.03 12.18
CA PRO A 196 -47.41 48.14 13.63
C PRO A 196 -48.05 49.45 14.13
N GLN A 197 -48.80 49.34 15.22
CA GLN A 197 -49.32 50.47 15.98
C GLN A 197 -48.27 50.99 16.97
N LYS A 198 -47.91 52.29 16.87
CA LYS A 198 -47.98 53.28 17.96
C LYS A 198 -47.57 54.66 17.47
#